data_AF-A0A227J7R5-F1
#
_entry.id   AF-A0A227J7R5-F1
#
_cell.length_a   1.000
_cell.length_b   1.000
_cell.length_c   1.000
_cell.angle_alpha   90.00
_cell.angle_beta   90.00
_cell.angle_gamma   90.00
#
_symmetry.space_group_name_H-M   'P 1'
#
loop_
_entity.id
_entity.type
_entity.pdbx_description
1 polymer ?
#
loop_
_entity_poly.entity_id
_entity_poly.type
_entity_poly.pdbx_seq_one_letter_code
_entity_poly.pdbx_strand_id
1 'polypeptide(L)'
;DIIREEIKDVLPKKESEALPTPKQIREHLDDYVIGQDYAKKVLAVAVYNHYKRLRNGDTTSEGVELGKSNILLIGPTGSGKTLLAETLARFLDVPFTMADATTLTEAGYVGEDVENIIQKLL
;
A
#
# COMPACT_ATOMS: atom_id res chain seq x y z
N ASP A 1 -1.05 5.00 27.09
CA ASP A 1 0.33 5.22 26.59
C ASP A 1 1.18 3.97 26.35
N ILE A 2 0.62 2.75 26.40
CA ILE A 2 1.38 1.52 26.04
C ILE A 2 1.22 1.18 24.55
N ILE A 3 0.01 1.39 24.00
CA ILE A 3 -0.32 1.10 22.58
C ILE A 3 0.43 2.02 21.59
N ARG A 4 0.83 3.22 22.02
CA ARG A 4 1.57 4.17 21.16
C ARG A 4 3.05 3.79 20.99
N GLU A 5 3.61 3.00 21.91
CA GLU A 5 4.99 2.53 21.81
C GLU A 5 5.11 1.31 20.88
N GLU A 6 4.15 0.38 20.92
CA GLU A 6 4.19 -0.81 20.04
C GLU A 6 4.12 -0.47 18.54
N ILE A 7 3.37 0.58 18.16
CA ILE A 7 3.29 1.01 16.74
C ILE A 7 4.63 1.62 16.26
N LYS A 8 5.44 2.18 17.17
CA LYS A 8 6.74 2.76 16.83
C LYS A 8 7.83 1.72 16.55
N ASP A 9 7.64 0.48 17.00
CA ASP A 9 8.61 -0.61 16.77
C ASP A 9 8.31 -1.45 15.53
N VAL A 10 7.10 -1.36 14.96
CA VAL A 10 6.75 -1.96 13.64
C VAL A 10 7.23 -1.09 12.47
N LEU A 11 7.45 0.20 12.71
CA LEU A 11 8.01 1.11 11.70
C LEU A 11 9.53 0.96 11.67
N PRO A 12 10.15 0.66 10.50
CA PRO A 12 11.59 0.50 10.42
C PRO A 12 12.29 1.80 10.88
N LYS A 13 13.01 1.73 12.00
CA LYS A 13 14.00 2.72 12.40
C LYS A 13 15.27 2.49 11.57
N LYS A 14 15.42 3.19 10.45
CA LYS A 14 16.74 3.58 9.93
C LYS A 14 16.68 4.62 8.82
N GLU A 15 17.49 5.65 9.03
CA GLU A 15 18.18 6.55 8.09
C GLU A 15 17.39 7.18 6.94
N SER A 16 17.87 8.32 6.49
CA SER A 16 17.29 9.13 5.42
C SER A 16 17.38 8.44 4.05
N GLU A 17 16.73 7.29 3.85
CA GLU A 17 16.47 6.83 2.49
C GLU A 17 15.42 7.76 1.88
N ALA A 18 15.85 8.49 0.86
CA ALA A 18 14.94 9.28 0.05
C ALA A 18 13.87 8.33 -0.50
N LEU A 19 12.60 8.70 -0.34
CA LEU A 19 11.51 7.92 -0.93
C LEU A 19 11.75 7.77 -2.43
N PRO A 20 11.65 6.56 -2.99
CA PRO A 20 11.86 6.35 -4.42
C PRO A 20 10.86 7.21 -5.19
N THR A 21 11.36 7.91 -6.21
CA THR A 21 10.52 8.78 -7.03
C THR A 21 9.48 7.95 -7.78
N PRO A 22 8.32 8.53 -8.18
CA PRO A 22 7.34 7.81 -9.00
C PRO A 22 7.93 7.22 -10.28
N LYS A 23 8.99 7.83 -10.83
CA LYS A 23 9.69 7.31 -12.00
C LYS A 23 10.44 6.02 -11.67
N GLN A 24 11.19 5.99 -10.58
CA GLN A 24 11.92 4.79 -10.12
C GLN A 24 10.96 3.65 -9.76
N ILE A 25 9.83 3.96 -9.10
CA ILE A 25 8.81 2.95 -8.78
C ILE A 25 8.26 2.34 -10.08
N ARG A 26 7.93 3.17 -11.08
CA ARG A 26 7.45 2.68 -12.38
C ARG A 26 8.49 1.84 -13.09
N GLU A 27 9.74 2.29 -13.13
CA GLU A 27 10.85 1.56 -13.77
C GLU A 27 11.01 0.18 -13.17
N HIS A 28 10.95 0.05 -11.84
CA HIS A 28 10.99 -1.26 -11.20
C HIS A 28 9.78 -2.15 -11.55
N LEU A 29 8.57 -1.56 -11.68
CA LEU A 29 7.40 -2.31 -12.13
C LEU A 29 7.50 -2.75 -13.61
N ASP A 30 8.28 -2.03 -14.43
CA ASP A 30 8.51 -2.38 -15.83
C ASP A 30 9.33 -3.68 -15.98
N ASP A 31 10.18 -4.02 -15.00
CA ASP A 31 10.98 -5.26 -15.00
C ASP A 31 10.13 -6.54 -14.85
N TYR A 32 8.93 -6.43 -14.24
CA TYR A 32 8.09 -7.60 -13.90
C TYR A 32 6.75 -7.64 -14.64
N VAL A 33 6.16 -6.48 -14.92
CA VAL A 33 4.85 -6.39 -15.58
C VAL A 33 5.05 -5.74 -16.93
N ILE A 34 4.69 -6.40 -18.02
CA ILE A 34 4.85 -5.83 -19.37
C ILE A 34 3.59 -5.04 -19.77
N GLY A 35 3.77 -3.83 -20.30
CA GLY A 35 2.67 -2.92 -20.65
C GLY A 35 2.01 -2.27 -19.42
N GLN A 36 0.69 -2.05 -19.46
CA GLN A 36 -0.08 -1.45 -18.36
C GLN A 36 0.45 -0.09 -17.87
N ASP A 37 0.99 0.74 -18.77
CA ASP A 37 1.67 2.00 -18.44
C ASP A 37 0.85 2.95 -17.57
N TYR A 38 -0.45 3.04 -17.85
CA TYR A 38 -1.35 3.90 -17.08
C TYR A 38 -1.47 3.42 -15.63
N ALA A 39 -1.68 2.11 -15.41
CA ALA A 39 -1.81 1.54 -14.07
C ALA A 39 -0.52 1.71 -13.26
N LYS A 40 0.65 1.46 -13.88
CA LYS A 40 1.95 1.66 -13.22
C LYS A 40 2.18 3.11 -12.81
N LYS A 41 1.84 4.07 -13.68
CA LYS A 41 1.94 5.50 -13.36
C LYS A 41 1.04 5.87 -12.19
N VAL A 42 -0.21 5.41 -12.17
CA VAL A 42 -1.16 5.67 -11.08
C VAL A 42 -0.66 5.09 -9.77
N LEU A 43 -0.22 3.83 -9.76
CA LEU A 43 0.33 3.16 -8.58
C LEU A 43 1.56 3.88 -8.04
N ALA A 44 2.51 4.22 -8.90
CA ALA A 44 3.73 4.90 -8.51
C ALA A 44 3.47 6.26 -7.85
N VAL A 45 2.54 7.05 -8.40
CA VAL A 45 2.16 8.36 -7.83
C VAL A 45 1.41 8.19 -6.51
N ALA A 46 0.44 7.28 -6.44
CA ALA A 46 -0.36 7.06 -5.25
C ALA A 46 0.49 6.60 -4.07
N VAL A 47 1.40 5.65 -4.29
CA VAL A 47 2.32 5.16 -3.26
C VAL A 47 3.30 6.23 -2.81
N TYR A 48 3.91 6.96 -3.74
CA TYR A 48 4.79 8.06 -3.39
C TYR A 48 4.08 9.09 -2.50
N ASN A 49 2.85 9.44 -2.85
CA ASN A 49 2.03 10.35 -2.05
C ASN A 49 1.61 9.74 -0.71
N HIS A 50 1.34 8.44 -0.66
CA HIS A 50 1.03 7.72 0.58
C HIS A 50 2.19 7.83 1.59
N TYR A 51 3.42 7.54 1.16
CA TYR A 51 4.59 7.67 2.02
C TYR A 51 4.96 9.11 2.35
N LYS A 52 4.83 10.02 1.39
CA LYS A 52 5.04 11.45 1.65
C LYS A 52 4.08 11.95 2.73
N ARG A 53 2.81 11.51 2.68
CA ARG A 53 1.83 11.80 3.71
C ARG A 53 2.23 11.18 5.05
N LEU A 54 2.65 9.92 5.10
CA LEU A 54 3.06 9.25 6.34
C LEU A 54 4.23 9.98 7.02
N ARG A 55 5.23 10.41 6.24
CA ARG A 55 6.38 11.17 6.75
C ARG A 55 6.02 12.57 7.26
N ASN A 56 5.03 13.20 6.63
CA ASN A 56 4.60 14.58 6.97
C ASN A 56 3.46 14.62 8.00
N GLY A 57 2.87 13.47 8.33
CA GLY A 57 1.64 13.33 9.11
C GLY A 57 1.72 13.86 10.54
N ASP A 58 2.93 14.06 11.08
CA ASP A 58 3.15 14.60 12.42
C ASP A 58 3.63 16.06 12.44
N THR A 59 3.96 16.67 11.29
CA THR A 59 4.70 17.96 11.25
C THR A 59 3.98 19.11 10.54
N THR A 60 2.82 18.88 9.92
CA THR A 60 2.01 19.97 9.35
C THR A 60 1.18 20.66 10.43
N SER A 61 1.84 21.57 11.14
CA SER A 61 1.29 22.49 12.16
C SER A 61 0.23 23.47 11.63
N GLU A 62 -0.28 23.30 10.41
CA GLU A 62 -1.16 24.25 9.69
C GLU A 62 -2.44 23.60 9.11
N GLY A 63 -2.93 22.49 9.67
CA GLY A 63 -4.33 22.09 9.52
C GLY A 63 -4.79 21.63 8.13
N VAL A 64 -3.89 21.33 7.20
CA VAL A 64 -4.26 20.74 5.89
C VAL A 64 -4.32 19.23 6.01
N GLU A 65 -5.53 18.68 6.11
CA GLU A 65 -5.76 17.24 6.07
C GLU A 65 -5.52 16.69 4.65
N LEU A 66 -4.45 15.92 4.47
CA LEU A 66 -4.21 15.19 3.23
C LEU A 66 -5.15 13.98 3.14
N GLY A 67 -5.94 13.86 2.06
CA GLY A 67 -6.83 12.72 1.80
C GLY A 67 -6.08 11.40 1.53
N LYS A 68 -6.72 10.24 1.74
CA LYS A 68 -6.16 8.91 1.37
C LYS A 68 -6.45 8.65 -0.11
N SER A 69 -5.45 8.18 -0.86
CA SER A 69 -5.59 7.79 -2.27
C SER A 69 -5.71 6.27 -2.40
N ASN A 70 -6.92 5.75 -2.24
CA ASN A 70 -7.20 4.34 -2.53
C ASN A 70 -7.27 4.13 -4.06
N ILE A 71 -6.87 2.94 -4.53
CA ILE A 71 -6.86 2.60 -5.94
C ILE A 71 -7.84 1.46 -6.20
N LEU A 72 -8.62 1.58 -7.27
CA LEU A 72 -9.37 0.48 -7.88
C LEU A 72 -8.70 0.11 -9.21
N LEU A 73 -8.22 -1.14 -9.32
CA LEU A 73 -7.63 -1.66 -10.55
C LEU A 73 -8.68 -2.43 -11.37
N ILE A 74 -8.97 -1.97 -12.58
CA ILE A 74 -9.92 -2.60 -13.50
C ILE A 74 -9.16 -3.14 -14.72
N GLY A 75 -9.42 -4.39 -15.08
CA GLY A 75 -8.83 -5.03 -16.25
C GLY A 75 -9.20 -6.51 -16.38
N PRO A 76 -8.97 -7.14 -17.55
CA PRO A 76 -9.34 -8.53 -17.82
C PRO A 76 -8.56 -9.51 -16.92
N THR A 77 -9.01 -10.76 -16.86
CA THR A 77 -8.28 -11.83 -16.18
C THR A 77 -6.89 -12.00 -16.79
N GLY A 78 -5.89 -12.34 -15.96
CA GLY A 78 -4.50 -12.51 -16.42
C GLY A 78 -3.73 -11.23 -16.80
N SER A 79 -4.31 -10.03 -16.63
CA SER A 79 -3.65 -8.77 -17.02
C SER A 79 -2.56 -8.26 -16.06
N GLY A 80 -2.19 -9.05 -15.04
CA GLY A 80 -1.15 -8.69 -14.07
C GLY A 80 -1.58 -7.80 -12.90
N LYS A 81 -2.88 -7.65 -12.60
CA LYS A 81 -3.38 -6.83 -11.47
C LYS A 81 -2.77 -7.24 -10.12
N THR A 82 -2.81 -8.53 -9.81
CA THR A 82 -2.23 -9.08 -8.57
C THR A 82 -0.71 -8.92 -8.55
N LEU A 83 -0.05 -9.24 -9.67
CA LEU A 83 1.41 -9.12 -9.80
C LEU A 83 1.91 -7.69 -9.61
N LEU A 84 1.15 -6.69 -10.07
CA LEU A 84 1.46 -5.27 -9.84
C LEU A 84 1.52 -4.95 -8.33
N ALA A 85 0.53 -5.41 -7.55
CA ALA A 85 0.46 -5.15 -6.12
C ALA A 85 1.58 -5.88 -5.35
N GLU A 86 1.80 -7.16 -5.64
CA GLU A 86 2.86 -7.96 -5.00
C GLU A 86 4.27 -7.44 -5.31
N THR A 87 4.52 -7.04 -6.56
CA THR A 87 5.83 -6.51 -6.97
C THR A 87 6.10 -5.17 -6.30
N LEU A 88 5.07 -4.32 -6.20
CA LEU A 88 5.18 -3.03 -5.53
C LEU A 88 5.46 -3.17 -4.03
N ALA A 89 4.80 -4.12 -3.36
CA ALA A 89 5.05 -4.42 -1.95
C ALA A 89 6.48 -4.92 -1.71
N ARG A 90 6.95 -5.86 -2.54
CA ARG A 90 8.33 -6.39 -2.47
C ARG A 90 9.39 -5.30 -2.71
N PHE A 91 9.14 -4.39 -3.64
CA PHE A 91 10.06 -3.29 -3.95
C PHE A 91 10.23 -2.31 -2.79
N LEU A 92 9.15 -2.04 -2.06
CA LEU A 92 9.11 -1.06 -0.98
C LEU A 92 9.39 -1.64 0.40
N ASP A 93 9.61 -2.96 0.46
CA ASP A 93 9.87 -3.71 1.69
C ASP A 93 8.85 -3.42 2.80
N VAL A 94 7.56 -3.55 2.48
CA VAL A 94 6.47 -3.25 3.41
C VAL A 94 5.51 -4.40 3.62
N PRO A 95 4.86 -4.49 4.80
CA PRO A 95 3.83 -5.47 5.06
C PRO A 95 2.74 -5.43 3.98
N PHE A 96 2.40 -6.60 3.45
CA PHE A 96 1.42 -6.73 2.38
C PHE A 96 0.56 -7.97 2.61
N THR A 97 -0.75 -7.77 2.52
CA THR A 97 -1.74 -8.84 2.62
C THR A 97 -2.61 -8.85 1.38
N MET A 98 -2.94 -10.05 0.90
CA MET A 98 -3.88 -10.26 -0.18
C MET A 98 -5.15 -10.87 0.41
N ALA A 99 -6.29 -10.25 0.12
CA ALA A 99 -7.60 -10.71 0.59
C ALA A 99 -8.56 -10.85 -0.61
N ASP A 100 -9.43 -11.84 -0.55
CA ASP A 100 -10.51 -12.03 -1.51
C ASP A 100 -11.81 -11.48 -0.92
N ALA A 101 -12.45 -10.55 -1.60
CA ALA A 101 -13.71 -9.97 -1.12
C ALA A 101 -14.88 -10.97 -1.17
N THR A 102 -14.77 -12.06 -1.94
CA THR A 102 -15.82 -13.09 -2.04
C THR A 102 -15.93 -13.97 -0.81
N THR A 103 -14.88 -14.02 0.03
CA THR A 103 -14.89 -14.76 1.30
C THR A 103 -15.44 -13.94 2.47
N LEU A 104 -15.61 -12.62 2.28
CA LEU A 104 -16.09 -11.72 3.31
C LEU A 104 -17.60 -11.82 3.46
N THR A 105 -18.06 -11.94 4.71
CA THR A 105 -19.48 -11.97 5.06
C THR A 105 -19.80 -10.86 6.05
N GLU A 106 -21.08 -10.50 6.16
CA GLU A 106 -21.54 -9.55 7.17
C GLU A 106 -21.20 -10.06 8.59
N ALA A 107 -20.94 -9.12 9.51
CA ALA A 107 -20.64 -9.44 10.91
C ALA A 107 -21.75 -10.32 11.53
N GLY A 108 -21.35 -11.43 12.15
CA GLY A 108 -22.28 -12.38 12.75
C GLY A 108 -22.77 -13.50 11.82
N TYR A 109 -22.32 -13.55 10.56
CA TYR A 109 -22.51 -14.69 9.67
C TYR A 109 -21.25 -15.55 9.56
N VAL A 110 -21.40 -16.79 9.08
CA VAL A 110 -20.29 -17.74 8.90
C VAL A 110 -19.47 -17.34 7.67
N GLY A 111 -18.29 -16.73 7.88
CA GLY A 111 -17.33 -16.32 6.84
C GLY A 111 -16.09 -15.61 7.41
N GLU A 112 -15.24 -15.04 6.56
CA GLU A 112 -14.08 -14.24 7.02
C GLU A 112 -14.51 -12.82 7.39
N ASP A 113 -14.06 -12.34 8.56
CA ASP A 113 -14.24 -10.96 9.02
C ASP A 113 -13.17 -10.04 8.39
N VAL A 114 -13.50 -8.75 8.22
CA VAL A 114 -12.54 -7.72 7.81
C VAL A 114 -11.39 -7.56 8.80
N GLU A 115 -11.61 -7.85 10.09
CA GLU A 115 -10.56 -7.82 11.11
C GLU A 115 -9.46 -8.86 10.83
N ASN A 116 -9.82 -10.02 10.27
CA ASN A 116 -8.86 -11.08 9.92
C ASN A 116 -7.88 -10.62 8.84
N ILE A 117 -8.28 -9.71 7.94
CA ILE A 117 -7.37 -9.14 6.93
C ILE A 117 -6.25 -8.35 7.61
N ILE A 118 -6.59 -7.57 8.64
CA ILE A 118 -5.62 -6.78 9.40
C ILE A 118 -4.71 -7.69 10.24
N GLN A 119 -5.25 -8.76 10.83
CA GLN A 119 -4.44 -9.75 11.55
C GLN A 119 -3.45 -10.46 10.63
N LYS A 120 -3.80 -10.74 9.36
CA LYS A 120 -2.87 -11.31 8.37
C LYS A 120 -1.77 -10.33 7.91
N LEU A 121 -1.93 -9.03 8.17
CA LEU A 121 -0.96 -8.00 7.80
C LEU A 121 0.11 -7.78 8.88
N LEU A 122 -0.23 -8.02 10.15
CA LEU A 122 0.62 -7.87 11.34
C LEU A 122 1.46 -9.12 11.59
#